data_AF-A0A529LB74-F1
#
_entry.id   AF-A0A529LB74-F1
#
_cell.length_a   1.000
_cell.length_b   1.000
_cell.length_c   1.000
_cell.angle_alpha   90.00
_cell.angle_beta   90.00
_cell.angle_gamma   90.00
#
_symmetry.space_group_name_H-M   'P 1'
#
loop_
_entity.id
_entity.type
_entity.pdbx_description
1 polymer ?
#
loop_
_entity_poly.entity_id
_entity_poly.type
_entity_poly.pdbx_seq_one_letter_code
_entity_poly.pdbx_strand_id
1 'polypeptide(L)' 'DGFICKLRKKLDAASGGQNYIETVWGRGYVLREPEDIRVSA' A
#
# COMPACT_ATOMS: atom_id res chain seq x y z
N ASP A 1 -4.48 -1.93 15.63
CA ASP A 1 -3.46 -1.02 15.07
C ASP A 1 -4.13 0.28 14.60
N GLY A 2 -3.75 1.42 15.18
CA GLY A 2 -4.37 2.71 14.88
C GLY A 2 -3.66 3.52 13.78
N PHE A 3 -2.46 3.12 13.36
CA PHE A 3 -1.63 3.89 12.45
C PHE A 3 -1.69 3.32 11.02
N ILE A 4 -1.52 2.01 10.85
CA ILE A 4 -1.68 1.29 9.59
C ILE A 4 -3.11 1.44 9.05
N CYS A 5 -4.11 1.44 9.92
CA CYS A 5 -5.50 1.66 9.49
C CYS A 5 -5.70 3.06 8.88
N LYS A 6 -5.11 4.11 9.49
CA LYS A 6 -5.12 5.48 8.95
C LYS A 6 -4.29 5.59 7.67
N LEU A 7 -3.12 4.96 7.64
CA LEU A 7 -2.23 4.98 6.48
C LEU A 7 -2.89 4.33 5.27
N ARG A 8 -3.46 3.12 5.43
CA ARG A 8 -4.25 2.44 4.39
C ARG A 8 -5.36 3.35 3.88
N LYS A 9 -6.10 4.00 4.78
CA LYS A 9 -7.22 4.88 4.37
C LYS A 9 -6.77 6.10 3.58
N LYS A 10 -5.64 6.72 3.93
CA LYS A 10 -5.06 7.85 3.17
C LYS A 10 -4.55 7.40 1.80
N LEU A 11 -3.99 6.20 1.75
CA LEU A 11 -3.34 5.66 0.56
C LEU A 11 -4.37 5.11 -0.43
N ASP A 12 -5.42 4.47 0.06
CA ASP A 12 -6.60 4.07 -0.71
C ASP A 12 -7.27 5.28 -1.38
N ALA A 13 -7.40 6.40 -0.65
CA ALA A 13 -7.93 7.65 -1.18
C ALA A 13 -7.02 8.34 -2.20
N ALA A 14 -5.69 8.28 -2.01
CA ALA A 14 -4.71 8.89 -2.92
C ALA A 14 -4.51 8.07 -4.20
N SER A 15 -4.62 6.75 -4.10
CA SER A 15 -4.25 5.82 -5.18
C SER A 15 -5.43 5.05 -5.77
N GLY A 16 -6.66 5.36 -5.35
CA GLY A 16 -7.88 4.80 -5.94
C GLY A 16 -8.06 3.30 -5.71
N GLY A 17 -7.68 2.79 -4.53
CA GLY A 17 -7.87 1.36 -4.17
C GLY A 17 -6.66 0.45 -4.37
N GLN A 18 -5.50 1.02 -4.69
CA GLN A 18 -4.25 0.26 -4.79
C GLN A 18 -3.70 -0.08 -3.39
N ASN A 19 -3.32 -1.35 -3.17
CA ASN A 19 -2.76 -1.81 -1.90
C ASN A 19 -1.24 -1.68 -1.89
N TYR A 20 -0.73 -0.67 -1.19
CA TYR A 20 0.71 -0.44 -1.01
C TYR A 20 1.27 -1.08 0.26
N ILE A 21 0.42 -1.47 1.21
CA ILE A 21 0.87 -2.00 2.50
C ILE A 21 0.69 -3.51 2.47
N GLU A 22 1.82 -4.20 2.27
CA GLU A 22 1.90 -5.65 2.32
C GLU A 22 2.14 -6.07 3.78
N THR A 23 1.24 -6.88 4.32
CA THR A 23 1.36 -7.42 5.68
C THR A 23 2.10 -8.74 5.60
N VAL A 24 3.30 -8.79 6.15
CA VAL A 24 4.09 -10.03 6.25
C VAL A 24 3.98 -10.56 7.67
N TRP A 25 3.33 -11.71 7.80
CA TRP A 25 3.18 -12.40 9.08
C TRP A 25 4.55 -12.75 9.67
N GLY A 26 4.81 -12.26 10.89
CA GLY A 26 6.09 -12.45 11.58
C GLY A 26 7.22 -11.49 11.19
N ARG A 27 7.01 -10.58 10.24
CA ARG A 27 8.02 -9.58 9.80
C ARG A 27 7.56 -8.13 9.92
N GLY A 28 6.25 -7.88 9.91
CA GLY A 28 5.65 -6.55 10.06
C GLY A 28 4.98 -6.07 8.78
N TYR A 29 4.97 -4.75 8.59
CA TYR A 29 4.34 -4.09 7.44
C TYR A 29 5.41 -3.56 6.50
N VAL A 30 5.29 -3.88 5.22
CA VAL A 30 6.19 -3.39 4.19
C VAL A 30 5.39 -2.45 3.29
N LEU A 31 5.93 -1.25 3.08
CA LEU A 31 5.40 -0.33 2.09
C LEU A 31 6.00 -0.72 0.74
N ARG A 32 5.15 -1.23 -0.14
CA ARG A 32 5.42 -1.48 -1.55
C ARG A 32 4.78 -0.36 -2.35
N GLU A 33 5.50 0.16 -3.32
CA GLU A 33 4.84 0.90 -4.39
C GLU A 33 4.12 -0.15 -5.25
N PRO A 34 2.82 0.01 -5.58
CA PRO A 34 2.19 -0.79 -6.62
C PRO A 34 3.05 -0.54 -7.84
N GLU A 35 3.45 -1.61 -8.51
CA GLU A 35 4.13 -1.50 -9.78
C GLU A 35 3.21 -0.65 -10.66
N ASP A 36 3.54 0.63 -10.80
CA ASP A 36 2.98 1.49 -11.83
C ASP A 36 3.46 0.78 -13.09
N ILE A 37 2.62 -0.13 -13.59
CA ILE A 37 2.75 -0.70 -14.92
C ILE A 37 2.50 0.48 -15.86
N ARG A 38 3.43 1.43 -15.88
CA ARG A 38 3.78 2.15 -17.09
C ARG A 38 4.25 1.05 -17.99
N VAL A 39 3.31 0.51 -18.76
CA VAL A 39 3.61 -0.10 -20.04
C VAL A 39 4.52 0.90 -20.72
N SER A 40 5.82 0.63 -20.63
CA SER A 40 6.81 1.34 -21.41
C SER A 40 6.42 1.04 -22.84
N ALA A 41 6.23 2.14 -23.57
CA ALA A 41 5.77 2.19 -24.95
C ALA A 41 6.51 1.21 -25.88
#